data_AF-A0A971KJK5-F1
#
_entry.id   AF-A0A971KJK5-F1
#
_cell.length_a   1.000
_cell.length_b   1.000
_cell.length_c   1.000
_cell.angle_alpha   90.00
_cell.angle_beta   90.00
_cell.angle_gamma   90.00
#
_symmetry.space_group_name_H-M   'P 1'
#
loop_
_entity.id
_entity.type
_entity.pdbx_description
1 polymer ?
#
loop_
_entity_poly.entity_id
_entity_poly.type
_entity_poly.pdbx_seq_one_letter_code
_entity_poly.pdbx_strand_id
1 'polypeptide(L)'
;MKLSYNVTGPERKALVGAISQELNEPTKYLGAPSFAYKVEGYHIDKTGTVTGPDSLGLEDALRQKGFDAVGCEYSSDGIPEDALTIEMPLDGFTAEKLDNLHKLVAAKAPLLKAALGVEKLPIQQTESTLQFPWFSPYSAANAVQAYATLIAKLCEAAKSK
;
A
#
# COMPACT_ATOMS: atom_id res chain seq x y z
N MET A 1 -4.42 5.08 -1.94
CA MET A 1 -3.59 5.16 -3.16
C MET A 1 -3.62 6.51 -3.84
N LYS A 2 -2.59 6.75 -4.65
CA LYS A 2 -2.41 7.87 -5.58
C LYS A 2 -1.82 7.32 -6.88
N LEU A 3 -2.55 7.45 -7.98
CA LEU A 3 -2.15 7.02 -9.32
C LEU A 3 -1.93 8.26 -10.18
N SER A 4 -0.74 8.41 -10.74
CA SER A 4 -0.38 9.55 -11.58
C SER A 4 -0.43 9.12 -13.05
N TYR A 5 -1.22 9.82 -13.87
CA TYR A 5 -1.33 9.56 -15.31
C TYR A 5 -0.77 10.70 -16.17
N ASN A 6 -0.46 11.87 -15.57
CA ASN A 6 0.04 13.07 -16.27
C ASN A 6 -0.83 13.52 -17.46
N VAL A 7 -2.14 13.24 -17.42
CA VAL A 7 -3.11 13.64 -18.46
C VAL A 7 -3.81 14.95 -18.11
N THR A 8 -4.06 15.79 -19.12
CA THR A 8 -4.74 17.09 -18.93
C THR A 8 -5.88 17.28 -19.95
N GLY A 9 -6.69 18.32 -19.76
CA GLY A 9 -7.72 18.72 -20.72
C GLY A 9 -8.70 17.60 -21.12
N PRO A 10 -8.78 17.22 -22.41
CA PRO A 10 -9.72 16.18 -22.89
C PRO A 10 -9.38 14.79 -22.37
N GLU A 11 -8.10 14.43 -22.28
CA GLU A 11 -7.68 13.11 -21.77
C GLU A 11 -7.99 12.96 -20.28
N ARG A 12 -7.86 14.04 -19.51
CA ARG A 12 -8.31 14.05 -18.10
C ARG A 12 -9.81 13.80 -17.97
N LYS A 13 -10.63 14.36 -18.87
CA LYS A 13 -12.08 14.09 -18.86
C LYS A 13 -12.37 12.62 -19.19
N ALA A 14 -11.62 12.04 -20.13
CA ALA A 14 -11.73 10.61 -20.44
C ALA A 14 -11.35 9.73 -19.24
N LEU A 15 -10.27 10.07 -18.53
CA LEU A 15 -9.86 9.39 -17.29
C LEU A 15 -10.96 9.46 -16.22
N VAL A 16 -11.51 10.65 -15.97
CA VAL A 16 -12.61 10.84 -15.01
C VAL A 16 -13.85 10.04 -15.41
N GLY A 17 -14.18 10.00 -16.71
CA GLY A 17 -15.29 9.20 -17.24
C GLY A 17 -15.06 7.70 -17.09
N ALA A 18 -13.82 7.23 -17.30
CA ALA A 18 -13.45 5.84 -17.07
C ALA A 18 -13.66 5.44 -15.60
N ILE A 19 -13.16 6.24 -14.65
CA ILE A 19 -13.34 5.99 -13.21
C ILE A 19 -14.82 5.99 -12.83
N SER A 20 -15.60 6.93 -13.35
CA SER A 20 -17.06 6.99 -13.16
C SER A 20 -17.76 5.72 -13.63
N GLN A 21 -17.38 5.20 -14.80
CA GLN A 21 -17.96 4.00 -15.36
C GLN A 21 -17.59 2.76 -14.53
N GLU A 22 -16.33 2.64 -14.12
CA GLU A 22 -15.86 1.50 -13.32
C GLU A 22 -16.51 1.45 -11.94
N LEU A 23 -16.66 2.60 -11.29
CA LEU A 23 -17.31 2.69 -9.97
C LEU A 23 -18.84 2.75 -10.05
N ASN A 24 -19.40 2.87 -11.26
CA ASN A 24 -20.82 3.13 -11.50
C ASN A 24 -21.36 4.37 -10.77
N GLU A 25 -20.50 5.35 -10.50
CA GLU A 25 -20.80 6.52 -9.67
C GLU A 25 -20.67 7.83 -10.46
N PRO A 26 -21.52 8.84 -10.19
CA PRO A 26 -21.50 10.10 -10.92
C PRO A 26 -20.26 10.94 -10.59
N THR A 27 -19.82 11.73 -11.57
CA THR A 27 -18.69 12.65 -11.40
C THR A 27 -19.16 14.01 -10.89
N LYS A 28 -18.44 14.58 -9.94
CA LYS A 28 -18.68 15.93 -9.41
C LYS A 28 -17.46 16.80 -9.63
N TYR A 29 -17.64 17.92 -10.34
CA TYR A 29 -16.59 18.91 -10.49
C TYR A 29 -16.50 19.82 -9.26
N LEU A 30 -15.31 19.98 -8.68
CA LEU A 30 -15.11 20.71 -7.42
C LEU A 30 -14.80 22.20 -7.62
N GLY A 31 -14.53 22.65 -8.84
CA GLY A 31 -14.26 24.05 -9.14
C GLY A 31 -12.94 24.57 -8.55
N ALA A 32 -12.74 25.89 -8.53
CA ALA A 32 -11.54 26.51 -7.99
C ALA A 32 -11.47 26.38 -6.45
N PRO A 33 -10.27 26.35 -5.84
CA PRO A 33 -8.95 26.48 -6.47
C PRO A 33 -8.34 25.17 -6.99
N SER A 34 -8.94 24.01 -6.70
CA SER A 34 -8.36 22.70 -7.05
C SER A 34 -8.59 22.30 -8.51
N PHE A 35 -9.70 22.72 -9.11
CA PHE A 35 -10.17 22.28 -10.43
C PHE A 35 -10.26 20.75 -10.56
N ALA A 36 -10.44 20.06 -9.43
CA ALA A 36 -10.46 18.61 -9.33
C ALA A 36 -11.85 18.05 -9.62
N TYR A 37 -11.89 16.77 -9.98
CA TYR A 37 -13.12 15.97 -10.04
C TYR A 37 -13.18 15.04 -8.85
N LYS A 38 -14.38 14.77 -8.36
CA LYS A 38 -14.64 13.77 -7.34
C LYS A 38 -15.57 12.69 -7.90
N VAL A 39 -15.23 11.43 -7.68
CA VAL A 39 -16.06 10.27 -7.99
C VAL A 39 -16.06 9.39 -6.75
N GLU A 40 -17.19 9.32 -6.06
CA GLU A 40 -17.31 8.59 -4.79
C GLU A 40 -16.21 9.01 -3.78
N GLY A 41 -15.25 8.14 -3.46
CA GLY A 41 -14.09 8.40 -2.59
C GLY A 41 -12.83 8.93 -3.30
N TYR A 42 -12.83 8.98 -4.62
CA TYR A 42 -11.67 9.36 -5.44
C TYR A 42 -11.67 10.83 -5.84
N HIS A 43 -10.49 11.42 -5.87
CA HIS A 43 -10.21 12.78 -6.31
C HIS A 43 -9.25 12.76 -7.48
N ILE A 44 -9.59 13.43 -8.57
CA ILE A 44 -8.76 13.54 -9.77
C ILE A 44 -8.33 14.99 -9.94
N ASP A 45 -7.04 15.25 -9.76
CA ASP A 45 -6.47 16.60 -9.85
C ASP A 45 -6.28 17.08 -11.30
N LYS A 46 -5.94 18.37 -11.47
CA LYS A 46 -5.79 19.00 -12.80
C LYS A 46 -4.77 18.33 -13.71
N THR A 47 -3.78 17.63 -13.13
CA THR A 47 -2.71 16.89 -13.83
C THR A 47 -3.07 15.42 -14.11
N GLY A 48 -4.29 14.98 -13.78
CA GLY A 48 -4.69 13.58 -13.98
C GLY A 48 -4.13 12.65 -12.90
N THR A 49 -3.84 13.16 -11.72
CA THR A 49 -3.50 12.35 -10.54
C THR A 49 -4.78 11.95 -9.81
N VAL A 50 -5.02 10.65 -9.68
CA VAL A 50 -6.17 10.06 -8.98
C VAL A 50 -5.74 9.72 -7.56
N THR A 51 -6.45 10.20 -6.53
CA THR A 51 -6.16 9.92 -5.12
C THR A 51 -7.42 9.41 -4.43
N GLY A 52 -7.32 8.34 -3.66
CA GLY A 52 -8.48 7.74 -2.99
C GLY A 52 -8.13 6.44 -2.27
N PRO A 53 -9.11 5.65 -1.82
CA PRO A 53 -8.88 4.36 -1.19
C PRO A 53 -8.11 3.40 -2.12
N ASP A 54 -7.27 2.52 -1.57
CA ASP A 54 -6.49 1.57 -2.36
C ASP A 54 -7.42 0.56 -3.05
N SER A 55 -7.30 0.44 -4.37
CA SER A 55 -8.14 -0.45 -5.18
C SER A 55 -7.41 -0.94 -6.42
N LEU A 56 -6.84 -2.15 -6.32
CA LEU A 56 -6.18 -2.83 -7.44
C LEU A 56 -7.12 -3.04 -8.64
N GLY A 57 -8.41 -3.28 -8.37
CA GLY A 57 -9.42 -3.43 -9.44
C GLY A 57 -9.63 -2.16 -10.26
N LEU A 58 -9.52 -0.98 -9.64
CA LEU A 58 -9.65 0.29 -10.36
C LEU A 58 -8.41 0.53 -11.24
N GLU A 59 -7.21 0.26 -10.74
CA GLU A 59 -5.98 0.40 -11.51
C GLU A 59 -6.00 -0.51 -12.76
N ASP A 60 -6.33 -1.80 -12.59
CA ASP A 60 -6.36 -2.75 -13.70
C ASP A 60 -7.43 -2.38 -14.74
N ALA A 61 -8.62 -1.97 -14.31
CA ALA A 61 -9.67 -1.53 -15.21
C ALA A 61 -9.30 -0.28 -16.02
N LEU A 62 -8.62 0.68 -15.39
CA LEU A 62 -8.09 1.86 -16.08
C LEU A 62 -7.01 1.48 -17.10
N ARG A 63 -6.13 0.54 -16.76
CA ARG A 63 -5.13 0.00 -17.67
C ARG A 63 -5.76 -0.70 -18.88
N GLN A 64 -6.82 -1.49 -18.68
CA GLN A 64 -7.58 -2.11 -19.76
C GLN A 64 -8.25 -1.08 -20.69
N LYS A 65 -8.58 0.10 -20.16
CA LYS A 65 -9.09 1.24 -20.94
C LYS A 65 -7.99 2.10 -21.59
N GLY A 66 -6.72 1.71 -21.47
CA GLY A 66 -5.59 2.38 -22.08
C GLY A 66 -4.97 3.50 -21.23
N PHE A 67 -5.33 3.61 -19.95
CA PHE A 67 -4.67 4.51 -19.01
C PHE A 67 -3.58 3.76 -18.25
N ASP A 68 -2.32 3.97 -18.65
CA ASP A 68 -1.16 3.43 -17.96
C ASP A 68 -0.65 4.46 -16.94
N ALA A 69 -0.62 4.11 -15.66
CA ALA A 69 -0.17 5.02 -14.62
C ALA A 69 1.35 5.14 -14.67
N VAL A 70 1.87 6.37 -14.80
CA VAL A 70 3.31 6.65 -14.81
C VAL A 70 3.92 6.66 -13.40
N GLY A 71 3.08 6.61 -12.37
CA GLY A 71 3.52 6.44 -10.98
C GLY A 71 2.36 6.01 -10.10
N CYS A 72 2.61 5.04 -9.24
CA CYS A 72 1.66 4.52 -8.26
C CYS A 72 2.24 4.66 -6.85
N GLU A 73 1.53 5.37 -6.00
CA GLU A 73 1.82 5.50 -4.57
C GLU A 73 0.62 4.89 -3.84
N TYR A 74 0.76 3.69 -3.29
CA TYR A 74 -0.29 3.16 -2.42
C TYR A 74 -0.27 3.97 -1.13
N SER A 75 -1.45 4.27 -0.59
CA SER A 75 -1.51 4.90 0.73
C SER A 75 -1.08 3.82 1.70
N SER A 76 0.22 3.72 1.91
CA SER A 76 0.80 2.83 2.88
C SER A 76 0.40 3.44 4.22
N ASP A 77 -0.75 3.00 4.72
CA ASP A 77 -1.49 3.54 5.85
C ASP A 77 -0.60 3.73 7.08
N GLY A 78 0.13 4.85 7.13
CA GLY A 78 1.09 5.17 8.19
C GLY A 78 2.48 4.52 8.07
N ILE A 79 2.95 4.16 6.87
CA ILE A 79 4.37 3.77 6.69
C ILE A 79 5.17 5.01 6.28
N PRO A 80 6.11 5.48 7.10
CA PRO A 80 6.98 6.58 6.71
C PRO A 80 7.79 6.16 5.47
N GLU A 81 7.91 7.05 4.48
CA GLU A 81 8.66 6.80 3.22
C GLU A 81 10.14 6.39 3.45
N ASP A 82 10.64 6.67 4.65
CA ASP A 82 11.96 6.33 5.14
C ASP A 82 12.01 5.04 5.99
N ALA A 83 10.94 4.25 6.09
CA ALA A 83 10.92 3.05 6.93
C ALA A 83 11.93 1.98 6.49
N LEU A 84 12.76 1.50 7.44
CA LEU A 84 13.60 0.34 7.23
C LEU A 84 12.71 -0.91 7.12
N THR A 85 12.77 -1.55 5.96
CA THR A 85 11.98 -2.72 5.63
C THR A 85 12.85 -3.97 5.65
N ILE A 86 12.44 -4.97 6.43
CA ILE A 86 13.07 -6.30 6.41
C ILE A 86 12.26 -7.19 5.46
N GLU A 87 12.93 -7.83 4.52
CA GLU A 87 12.31 -8.72 3.54
C GLU A 87 12.65 -10.18 3.83
N MET A 88 11.65 -11.05 3.75
CA MET A 88 11.80 -12.49 3.89
C MET A 88 11.29 -13.19 2.63
N PRO A 89 11.98 -14.23 2.13
CA PRO A 89 11.46 -15.00 1.01
C PRO A 89 10.14 -15.66 1.40
N LEU A 90 9.19 -15.66 0.46
CA LEU A 90 7.90 -16.32 0.63
C LEU A 90 8.02 -17.87 0.61
N ASP A 91 9.23 -18.39 0.41
CA ASP A 91 9.55 -19.81 0.39
C ASP A 91 9.05 -20.52 1.66
N GLY A 92 8.16 -21.50 1.48
CA GLY A 92 7.55 -22.28 2.56
C GLY A 92 6.36 -21.61 3.28
N PHE A 93 5.91 -20.44 2.84
CA PHE A 93 4.65 -19.82 3.28
C PHE A 93 3.49 -20.23 2.35
N THR A 94 2.57 -21.01 2.88
CA THR A 94 1.24 -21.23 2.27
C THR A 94 0.26 -20.18 2.80
N ALA A 95 -0.90 -20.03 2.16
CA ALA A 95 -1.94 -19.10 2.61
C ALA A 95 -2.32 -19.30 4.10
N GLU A 96 -2.36 -20.55 4.56
CA GLU A 96 -2.63 -20.89 5.98
C GLU A 96 -1.51 -20.43 6.92
N LYS A 97 -0.25 -20.57 6.50
CA LYS A 97 0.91 -20.10 7.29
C LYS A 97 1.00 -18.59 7.34
N LEU A 98 0.54 -17.90 6.30
CA LEU A 98 0.42 -16.44 6.28
C LEU A 98 -0.68 -15.95 7.24
N ASP A 99 -1.85 -16.59 7.22
CA ASP A 99 -2.90 -16.29 8.21
C ASP A 99 -2.41 -16.53 9.65
N ASN A 100 -1.67 -17.62 9.88
CA ASN A 100 -1.04 -17.89 11.17
C ASN A 100 0.01 -16.81 11.54
N LEU A 101 0.83 -16.35 10.59
CA LEU A 101 1.74 -15.23 10.79
C LEU A 101 0.99 -13.96 11.21
N HIS A 102 -0.07 -13.60 10.50
CA HIS A 102 -0.92 -12.46 10.85
C HIS A 102 -1.52 -12.59 12.24
N LYS A 103 -2.04 -13.77 12.61
CA LYS A 103 -2.54 -14.05 13.96
C LYS A 103 -1.46 -13.96 15.03
N LEU A 104 -0.26 -14.47 14.74
CA LEU A 104 0.88 -14.45 15.66
C LEU A 104 1.38 -13.01 15.89
N VAL A 105 1.46 -12.22 14.83
CA VAL A 105 1.80 -10.79 14.89
C VAL A 105 0.70 -10.02 15.62
N ALA A 106 -0.58 -10.25 15.32
CA ALA A 106 -1.68 -9.61 16.04
C ALA A 106 -1.67 -9.93 17.54
N ALA A 107 -1.41 -11.19 17.91
CA ALA A 107 -1.32 -11.62 19.31
C ALA A 107 -0.12 -11.00 20.04
N LYS A 108 0.96 -10.68 19.33
CA LYS A 108 2.18 -10.04 19.88
C LYS A 108 2.25 -8.54 19.59
N ALA A 109 1.27 -7.99 18.90
CA ALA A 109 1.23 -6.59 18.49
C ALA A 109 1.46 -5.62 19.65
N PRO A 110 0.83 -5.74 20.84
CA PRO A 110 1.08 -4.77 21.91
C PRO A 110 2.54 -4.76 22.37
N LEU A 111 3.20 -5.92 22.43
CA LEU A 111 4.61 -6.02 22.81
C LEU A 111 5.53 -5.50 21.70
N LEU A 112 5.26 -5.87 20.45
CA LEU A 112 6.03 -5.44 19.28
C LEU A 112 5.95 -3.93 19.09
N LYS A 113 4.75 -3.35 19.20
CA LYS A 113 4.52 -1.90 19.13
C LYS A 113 5.30 -1.16 20.23
N ALA A 114 5.25 -1.65 21.46
CA ALA A 114 5.99 -1.07 22.57
C ALA A 114 7.51 -1.18 22.41
N ALA A 115 8.00 -2.33 21.93
CA ALA A 115 9.44 -2.57 21.77
C ALA A 115 10.06 -1.82 20.57
N LEU A 116 9.29 -1.66 19.49
CA LEU A 116 9.74 -1.00 18.26
C LEU A 116 9.37 0.49 18.23
N GLY A 117 8.50 0.94 19.14
CA GLY A 117 8.00 2.32 19.17
C GLY A 117 7.11 2.67 17.98
N VAL A 118 6.40 1.69 17.42
CA VAL A 118 5.53 1.87 16.24
C VAL A 118 4.06 1.66 16.59
N GLU A 119 3.16 2.39 15.92
CA GLU A 119 1.72 2.25 16.13
C GLU A 119 1.10 1.14 15.29
N LYS A 120 1.72 0.81 14.15
CA LYS A 120 1.20 -0.16 13.18
C LYS A 120 2.30 -1.16 12.79
N LEU A 121 1.86 -2.39 12.52
CA LEU A 121 2.72 -3.51 12.13
C LEU A 121 2.19 -4.13 10.81
N PRO A 122 2.17 -3.36 9.72
CA PRO A 122 1.70 -3.87 8.44
C PRO A 122 2.65 -4.95 7.92
N ILE A 123 2.10 -6.05 7.43
CA ILE A 123 2.86 -7.10 6.74
C ILE A 123 2.44 -7.01 5.28
N GLN A 124 3.38 -6.70 4.39
CA GLN A 124 3.11 -6.63 2.96
C GLN A 124 3.55 -7.93 2.32
N GLN A 125 2.73 -8.46 1.44
CA GLN A 125 3.05 -9.64 0.64
C GLN A 125 3.20 -9.22 -0.82
N THR A 126 4.35 -9.54 -1.38
CA THR A 126 4.65 -9.43 -2.81
C THR A 126 4.59 -10.83 -3.45
N GLU A 127 4.72 -10.91 -4.77
CA GLU A 127 4.74 -12.17 -5.52
C GLU A 127 5.84 -13.14 -5.05
N SER A 128 6.95 -12.62 -4.51
CA SER A 128 8.13 -13.41 -4.15
C SER A 128 8.60 -13.25 -2.70
N THR A 129 8.19 -12.19 -2.00
CA THR A 129 8.70 -11.84 -0.66
C THR A 129 7.61 -11.32 0.28
N LEU A 130 7.87 -11.43 1.58
CA LEU A 130 7.13 -10.77 2.65
C LEU A 130 7.96 -9.60 3.18
N GLN A 131 7.35 -8.43 3.28
CA GLN A 131 8.00 -7.19 3.68
C GLN A 131 7.45 -6.72 5.03
N PHE A 132 8.36 -6.36 5.92
CA PHE A 132 8.10 -5.91 7.28
C PHE A 132 8.65 -4.49 7.49
N PRO A 133 7.93 -3.46 7.03
CA PRO A 133 8.30 -2.04 7.16
C PRO A 133 8.00 -1.49 8.56
N TRP A 134 8.55 -2.13 9.60
CA TRP A 134 8.27 -1.80 11.01
C TRP A 134 9.36 -0.97 11.68
N PHE A 135 10.48 -0.74 10.99
CA PHE A 135 11.70 -0.28 11.65
C PHE A 135 12.08 1.13 11.21
N SER A 136 12.72 1.88 12.10
CA SER A 136 13.27 3.19 11.79
C SER A 136 14.61 3.06 11.05
N PRO A 137 14.86 3.83 9.99
CA PRO A 137 16.13 3.81 9.25
C PRO A 137 17.29 4.37 10.07
N TYR A 138 16.98 5.14 11.12
CA TYR A 138 17.95 5.73 12.03
C TYR A 138 18.35 4.78 13.17
N SER A 139 18.07 3.48 13.02
CA SER A 139 18.43 2.46 14.01
C SER A 139 19.93 2.16 13.97
N ALA A 140 20.53 1.90 15.13
CA ALA A 140 21.94 1.52 15.22
C ALA A 140 22.23 0.21 14.45
N ALA A 141 23.43 0.07 13.89
CA ALA A 141 23.79 -1.08 13.03
C ALA A 141 23.62 -2.46 13.70
N ASN A 142 23.83 -2.55 15.02
CA ASN A 142 23.58 -3.75 15.81
C ASN A 142 22.08 -4.06 15.98
N ALA A 143 21.21 -3.04 15.95
CA ALA A 143 19.77 -3.19 16.04
C ALA A 143 19.20 -3.83 14.76
N VAL A 144 19.75 -3.53 13.59
CA VAL A 144 19.33 -4.12 12.30
C VAL A 144 19.46 -5.65 12.32
N GLN A 145 20.55 -6.18 12.88
CA GLN A 145 20.73 -7.63 13.04
C GLN A 145 19.71 -8.24 14.01
N ALA A 146 19.38 -7.53 15.08
CA ALA A 146 18.35 -7.96 16.02
C ALA A 146 16.95 -7.97 15.37
N TYR A 147 16.64 -6.97 14.55
CA TYR A 147 15.38 -6.90 13.79
C TYR A 147 15.27 -8.02 12.75
N ALA A 148 16.33 -8.28 11.98
CA ALA A 148 16.37 -9.40 11.05
C ALA A 148 16.16 -10.73 11.78
N THR A 149 16.80 -10.91 12.94
CA THR A 149 16.62 -12.11 13.78
C THR A 149 15.20 -12.22 14.32
N LEU A 150 14.60 -11.12 14.76
CA LEU A 150 13.21 -11.07 15.24
C LEU A 150 12.24 -11.51 14.15
N ILE A 151 12.35 -10.94 12.94
CA ILE A 151 11.50 -11.27 11.80
C ILE A 151 11.72 -12.72 11.35
N ALA A 152 12.97 -13.18 11.27
CA ALA A 152 13.28 -14.57 10.95
C ALA A 152 12.62 -15.53 11.94
N LYS A 153 12.73 -15.27 13.26
CA LYS A 153 12.12 -16.11 14.31
C LYS A 153 10.59 -16.07 14.26
N LEU A 154 10.01 -14.92 13.93
CA LEU A 154 8.57 -14.76 13.68
C LEU A 154 8.10 -15.64 12.51
N CYS A 155 8.83 -15.59 11.40
CA CYS A 155 8.56 -16.40 10.22
C CYS A 155 8.75 -17.90 10.49
N GLU A 156 9.81 -18.30 11.18
CA GLU A 156 10.04 -19.70 11.60
C GLU A 156 8.88 -20.21 12.47
N ALA A 157 8.45 -19.42 13.45
CA ALA A 157 7.35 -19.78 14.34
C ALA A 157 6.01 -19.91 13.59
N ALA A 158 5.78 -19.07 12.58
CA ALA A 158 4.60 -19.16 11.72
C ALA A 158 4.67 -20.37 10.76
N LYS A 159 5.86 -20.75 10.29
CA LYS A 159 6.06 -21.94 9.42
C LYS A 159 5.92 -23.26 10.17
N SER A 160 6.22 -23.27 11.47
CA SER A 160 6.21 -24.47 12.31
C SER A 160 4.83 -24.82 12.92
N LYS A 161 3.83 -23.98 12.70
CA LYS A 161 2.45 -24.14 13.19
C LYS A 161 1.51 -24.20 11.99
#